data_AF-R6PV88-F1
#
_entry.id   AF-R6PV88-F1
#
_cell.length_a   1.000
_cell.length_b   1.000
_cell.length_c   1.000
_cell.angle_alpha   90.00
_cell.angle_beta   90.00
_cell.angle_gamma   90.00
#
_symmetry.space_group_name_H-M   'P 1'
#
loop_
_entity.id
_entity.type
_entity.pdbx_description
1 polymer ?
#
loop_
_entity_poly.entity_id
_entity_poly.type
_entity_poly.pdbx_seq_one_letter_code
_entity_poly.pdbx_strand_id
1 'polypeptide(L)' 'MLIRKLDCAVVQTALTYNQDANAHPYDSVKGVFWEGQELYPNAGFREKNHIQICVCNPNCIKGYFLPRGINQDYPNP' A
#
# COMPACT_ATOMS: atom_id res chain seq x y z
N MET A 1 4.83 13.04 -3.95
CA MET A 1 4.43 11.63 -3.71
C MET A 1 5.37 11.04 -2.68
N LEU A 2 4.86 10.44 -1.59
CA LEU A 2 5.70 9.78 -0.60
C LEU A 2 6.11 8.40 -1.14
N ILE A 3 7.40 8.16 -1.36
CA ILE A 3 7.92 6.90 -1.91
C ILE A 3 8.43 6.03 -0.76
N ARG A 4 7.82 4.86 -0.56
CA ARG A 4 8.16 3.91 0.51
C ARG A 4 8.93 2.70 -0.01
N LYS A 5 10.24 2.87 -0.21
CA LYS A 5 11.09 1.84 -0.83
C LYS A 5 11.25 0.58 0.03
N LEU A 6 11.34 0.74 1.35
CA LEU A 6 11.52 -0.39 2.28
C LEU A 6 10.26 -1.24 2.37
N ASP A 7 9.08 -0.64 2.45
CA ASP A 7 7.81 -1.38 2.46
C ASP A 7 7.59 -2.14 1.16
N CYS A 8 7.97 -1.52 0.03
CA CYS A 8 7.98 -2.18 -1.26
C CYS A 8 8.94 -3.38 -1.29
N ALA A 9 10.12 -3.27 -0.68
CA ALA A 9 11.08 -4.37 -0.57
C ALA A 9 10.52 -5.50 0.31
N VAL A 10 9.93 -5.18 1.46
CA VAL A 10 9.30 -6.17 2.37
C VAL A 10 8.23 -6.99 1.64
N VAL A 11 7.32 -6.33 0.92
CA VAL A 11 6.27 -7.02 0.16
C VAL A 11 6.87 -7.91 -0.94
N GLN A 12 7.85 -7.41 -1.69
CA GLN A 12 8.50 -8.18 -2.75
C GLN A 12 9.24 -9.41 -2.21
N THR A 13 9.96 -9.27 -1.09
CA THR A 13 10.65 -10.39 -0.44
C THR A 13 9.65 -11.43 0.05
N ALA A 14 8.54 -11.01 0.67
CA ALA A 14 7.49 -11.94 1.10
C ALA A 14 6.88 -12.72 -0.07
N LEU A 15 6.63 -12.06 -1.21
CA LEU A 15 6.16 -12.70 -2.43
C LEU A 15 7.19 -13.69 -3.00
N THR A 16 8.48 -13.34 -2.96
CA THR A 16 9.58 -14.21 -3.40
C THR A 16 9.61 -15.48 -2.55
N TYR A 17 9.59 -15.35 -1.21
CA TYR A 17 9.54 -16.52 -0.33
C TYR A 17 8.29 -17.39 -0.54
N ASN A 18 7.15 -16.78 -0.83
CA ASN A 18 5.94 -17.53 -1.15
C ASN A 18 6.09 -18.35 -2.44
N GLN A 19 6.76 -17.78 -3.46
CA GLN A 19 7.08 -18.48 -4.70
C GLN A 19 8.09 -19.60 -4.46
N ASP A 20 9.16 -19.36 -3.69
CA ASP A 20 10.17 -20.36 -3.35
C ASP A 20 9.59 -21.54 -2.56
N ALA A 21 8.59 -21.27 -1.72
CA ALA A 21 7.82 -22.28 -1.00
C ALA A 21 6.82 -23.05 -1.89
N ASN A 22 6.71 -22.70 -3.18
CA ASN A 22 5.74 -23.23 -4.13
C ASN A 22 4.29 -23.14 -3.61
N ALA A 23 4.01 -22.07 -2.86
CA ALA A 23 2.70 -21.80 -2.27
C ALA A 23 1.77 -21.08 -3.27
N HIS A 24 0.50 -20.96 -2.91
CA HIS A 24 -0.48 -20.30 -3.76
C HIS A 24 -0.07 -18.84 -4.04
N PRO A 25 -0.02 -18.39 -5.30
CA PRO A 25 0.30 -17.01 -5.63
C PRO A 25 -0.82 -16.05 -5.20
N TYR A 26 -0.47 -14.80 -4.88
CA TYR A 26 -1.43 -13.78 -4.51
C TYR A 26 -1.63 -12.76 -5.63
N ASP A 27 -2.88 -12.41 -5.94
CA ASP A 27 -3.20 -11.35 -6.90
C ASP A 27 -3.03 -9.94 -6.31
N SER A 28 -3.23 -9.82 -5.00
CA SER A 28 -3.06 -8.58 -4.26
C SER A 28 -2.65 -8.83 -2.81
N VAL A 29 -1.83 -7.93 -2.26
CA VAL A 29 -1.35 -7.99 -0.88
C VAL A 29 -1.69 -6.68 -0.17
N LYS A 30 -2.07 -6.76 1.10
CA LYS A 30 -2.29 -5.62 1.99
C LYS A 30 -1.37 -5.75 3.20
N GLY A 31 -0.44 -4.82 3.35
CA GLY A 31 0.45 -4.73 4.52
C GLY A 31 0.03 -3.59 5.44
N VAL A 32 0.01 -3.85 6.74
CA VAL A 32 -0.08 -2.81 7.78
C VAL A 32 1.31 -2.55 8.31
N PHE A 33 1.74 -1.30 8.32
CA PHE A 33 3.06 -0.88 8.74
C PHE A 33 2.93 0.01 9.97
N TRP A 34 3.53 -0.44 11.08
CA TRP A 34 3.52 0.27 12.35
C TRP A 34 4.80 1.07 12.52
N GLU A 35 4.73 2.37 12.27
CA GLU A 35 5.90 3.25 12.24
C GLU A 35 5.77 4.42 13.22
N GLY A 36 6.91 4.87 13.76
CA GLY A 36 6.97 5.98 14.71
C GLY A 36 6.78 5.56 16.15
N GLN A 37 6.59 6.55 17.03
CA GLN A 37 6.32 6.34 18.46
C GLN A 37 4.88 5.92 18.69
N GLU A 38 4.62 5.29 19.83
CA GLU A 38 3.25 5.01 20.29
C GLU A 38 2.52 6.32 20.55
N LEU A 39 1.34 6.49 19.93
CA LEU A 39 0.50 7.66 20.15
C LEU A 39 -0.31 7.51 21.45
N TYR A 40 -0.71 6.28 21.75
CA TYR A 40 -1.42 5.90 22.96
C TYR A 40 -0.87 4.57 23.47
N PRO A 41 -0.37 4.50 24.72
CA PRO A 41 0.17 3.27 25.28
C PRO A 41 -0.81 2.10 25.15
N ASN A 42 -0.31 0.95 24.67
CA ASN A 42 -1.06 -0.31 24.50
C ASN A 42 -2.21 -0.30 23.47
N ALA A 43 -2.47 0.80 22.76
CA ALA A 43 -3.58 0.86 21.80
C ALA A 43 -3.21 0.35 20.39
N GLY A 44 -1.93 0.06 20.13
CA GLY A 44 -1.43 -0.33 18.80
C GLY A 44 -1.37 0.80 17.77
N PHE A 45 -1.72 2.03 18.16
CA PHE A 45 -1.60 3.22 17.32
C PHE A 45 -0.20 3.83 17.42
N ARG A 46 0.42 4.06 16.27
CA ARG A 46 1.66 4.84 16.14
C ARG A 46 1.48 6.00 15.18
N GLU A 47 2.31 7.03 15.36
CA GLU A 47 2.23 8.30 14.65
C GLU A 47 2.20 8.19 13.12
N LYS A 48 2.86 7.16 12.56
CA LYS A 48 3.04 7.01 11.11
C LYS A 48 2.51 5.68 10.59
N ASN A 49 1.58 5.08 11.33
CA ASN A 49 0.85 3.90 10.87
C ASN A 49 0.28 4.15 9.48
N HIS A 50 0.48 3.19 8.59
CA HIS A 50 -0.10 3.27 7.26
C HIS A 50 -0.34 1.86 6.70
N ILE A 51 -1.22 1.81 5.70
CA ILE A 51 -1.49 0.60 4.94
C ILE A 51 -0.88 0.77 3.56
N GLN A 52 -0.26 -0.29 3.06
CA GLN A 52 0.16 -0.38 1.67
C GLN A 52 -0.58 -1.51 0.98
N ILE A 53 -1.14 -1.22 -0.19
CA ILE A 53 -1.80 -2.19 -1.06
C ILE A 53 -0.90 -2.39 -2.28
N CYS A 54 -0.57 -3.65 -2.58
CA CYS A 54 0.16 -4.05 -3.76
C CYS A 54 -0.76 -4.89 -4.64
N VAL A 55 -0.96 -4.49 -5.88
CA VAL A 55 -1.61 -5.32 -6.90
C VAL A 55 -0.51 -6.06 -7.62
N CYS A 56 -0.36 -7.35 -7.34
CA CYS A 56 0.72 -8.20 -7.84
C CYS A 56 0.41 -8.71 -9.25
N ASN A 57 -0.88 -8.96 -9.54
CA ASN A 57 -1.36 -9.33 -10.85
C ASN A 57 -1.96 -8.11 -11.56
N PRO A 58 -1.30 -7.54 -12.58
CA PRO A 58 -1.81 -6.37 -13.29
C PRO A 58 -3.16 -6.61 -13.99
N ASN A 59 -3.52 -7.85 -14.30
CA ASN A 59 -4.82 -8.19 -14.91
C ASN A 59 -6.02 -7.92 -13.96
N CYS A 60 -5.75 -7.75 -12.66
CA CYS A 60 -6.75 -7.34 -11.68
C CYS A 60 -7.07 -5.83 -11.76
N ILE A 61 -6.24 -5.02 -12.43
CA ILE A 61 -6.48 -3.59 -12.63
C ILE A 61 -7.53 -3.41 -13.73
N LYS A 62 -8.76 -3.02 -13.33
CA LYS A 62 -9.87 -2.79 -14.28
C LYS A 62 -9.79 -1.43 -14.99
N GLY A 63 -9.12 -0.48 -14.35
CA GLY A 63 -8.91 0.86 -14.87
C GLY A 63 -8.16 1.70 -13.84
N TYR A 64 -7.55 2.79 -14.29
CA TYR A 64 -6.97 3.81 -13.44
C TYR A 64 -7.38 5.18 -13.95
N PHE A 65 -7.50 6.13 -13.04
CA PHE A 65 -7.87 7.51 -13.35
C PHE A 65 -6.70 8.41 -12.98
N LEU A 66 -6.34 9.32 -13.87
CA LEU A 66 -5.39 10.38 -13.56
C LEU A 66 -6.17 11.56 -12.94
N PRO A 67 -5.88 11.95 -11.70
CA PRO A 67 -6.55 13.10 -11.08
C PRO A 67 -6.38 14.34 -11.96
N ARG A 68 -7.50 15.02 -12.24
CA ARG A 68 -7.48 16.31 -12.93
C ARG A 68 -7.31 17.44 -11.92
N GLY A 69 -6.67 18.53 -12.33
CA GLY A 69 -6.68 19.76 -11.54
C GLY A 69 -8.11 20.32 -11.40
N ILE A 70 -8.33 21.10 -10.34
CA ILE A 70 -9.59 21.84 -10.14
C ILE A 70 -9.81 22.74 -11.34
N ASN A 71 -10.98 22.63 -11.98
CA ASN A 71 -11.38 23.59 -12.99
C ASN A 71 -11.95 24.83 -12.27
N GLN A 72 -11.30 25.99 -12.46
CA GLN A 72 -11.71 27.25 -11.82
C GLN A 72 -13.06 27.77 -12.34
N ASP A 73 -13.52 27.30 -13.50
CA ASP A 73 -14.81 27.67 -14.07
C ASP A 73 -16.02 27.07 -13.32
N TYR A 74 -15.77 26.14 -12.39
CA TYR A 74 -16.82 25.43 -11.64
C TYR A 74 -16.55 25.52 -10.13
N PRO A 75 -17.59 25.65 -9.28
CA PRO A 75 -17.41 25.64 -7.84
C PRO A 75 -16.84 24.29 -7.39
N ASN A 76 -15.90 24.34 -6.44
CA ASN A 76 -15.38 23.14 -5.81
C ASN A 76 -16.50 22.52 -4.94
N PRO A 77 -16.86 21.23 -5.14
CA PRO A 77 -17.89 20.55 -4.34
C PRO A 77 -17.61 20.56 -2.83
#